data_AF-A0A968Z9N0-F1
#
_entry.id   AF-A0A968Z9N0-F1
#
_cell.length_a   1.000
_cell.length_b   1.000
_cell.length_c   1.000
_cell.angle_alpha   90.00
_cell.angle_beta   90.00
_cell.angle_gamma   90.00
#
_symmetry.space_group_name_H-M   'P 1'
#
loop_
_entity.id
_entity.type
_entity.pdbx_description
1 polymer ?
#
loop_
_entity_poly.entity_id
_entity_poly.type
_entity_poly.pdbx_seq_one_letter_code
_entity_poly.pdbx_strand_id
1 'polypeptide(L)'
;AEQRRFGTWWMAPFARAAGMDLLGFRLLPRTRLTACPIVWASGPATVTLATQVERLVPVIIFAQMLATPRRWTDAAELLDNEWEELIAAHRLFGGRDDLSAVRQIAADAALQRACAQPGIARDLAAADILERLDASPHNTTFRDAVRAQTQRQPAGERRDAGCWSAALDALAFDPDENGAEGASSSLEGLASAWRLFQHPAGLDVAWSAPTSPWPAPVTTRAAGLLYRAAQRLVANQHAAPEIWRSDPLWPAIAALAAAPGPFDFHGVPFLEAAASLDAQGQPERALDAITAVEFWNSFTEAEPMDEALEAAHALAQRQRWAHLAAITEAVHQEAIAPP
;
A
#
# COMPACT_ATOMS: atom_id res chain seq x y z
N ALA A 1 15.32 -14.16 5.96
CA ALA A 1 16.32 -13.61 5.00
C ALA A 1 15.72 -12.69 3.91
N GLU A 2 14.77 -13.15 3.09
CA GLU A 2 14.24 -12.37 1.95
C GLU A 2 13.45 -11.11 2.37
N GLN A 3 12.66 -11.19 3.44
CA GLN A 3 11.96 -10.02 3.99
C GLN A 3 12.91 -8.93 4.48
N ARG A 4 14.07 -9.32 5.03
CA ARG A 4 15.14 -8.39 5.43
C ARG A 4 15.75 -7.72 4.21
N ARG A 5 16.04 -8.49 3.15
CA ARG A 5 16.54 -7.95 1.88
C ARG A 5 15.58 -6.94 1.23
N PHE A 6 14.28 -7.16 1.37
CA PHE A 6 13.27 -6.32 0.73
C PHE A 6 12.65 -5.26 1.65
N GLY A 7 13.06 -5.16 2.91
CA GLY A 7 12.50 -4.16 3.82
C GLY A 7 11.02 -4.37 4.17
N THR A 8 10.53 -5.61 4.09
CA THR A 8 9.11 -5.96 4.28
C THR A 8 8.85 -6.70 5.60
N TRP A 9 9.66 -6.46 6.64
CA TRP A 9 9.49 -7.07 7.96
C TRP A 9 8.19 -6.67 8.67
N TRP A 10 7.59 -5.54 8.27
CA TRP A 10 6.28 -5.07 8.73
C TRP A 10 5.11 -5.77 8.03
N MET A 11 5.39 -6.79 7.22
CA MET A 11 4.43 -7.69 6.61
C MET A 11 4.64 -9.12 7.13
N ALA A 12 3.55 -9.85 7.38
CA ALA A 12 3.60 -11.30 7.63
C ALA A 12 3.25 -12.06 6.34
N PRO A 13 4.23 -12.65 5.62
CA PRO A 13 3.97 -13.35 4.37
C PRO A 13 3.27 -14.68 4.67
N PHE A 14 2.31 -15.05 3.81
CA PHE A 14 1.66 -16.36 3.86
C PHE A 14 1.66 -17.07 2.50
N ALA A 15 1.95 -16.36 1.41
CA ALA A 15 2.09 -16.96 0.09
C ALA A 15 3.13 -16.24 -0.76
N ARG A 16 3.70 -16.98 -1.72
CA ARG A 16 4.57 -16.45 -2.77
C ARG A 16 3.79 -16.47 -4.09
N ALA A 17 3.82 -15.37 -4.82
CA ALA A 17 3.40 -15.32 -6.21
C ALA A 17 4.61 -15.56 -7.14
N ALA A 18 4.37 -15.72 -8.44
CA ALA A 18 5.46 -15.86 -9.40
C ALA A 18 6.32 -14.58 -9.42
N GLY A 19 7.66 -14.71 -9.47
CA GLY A 19 8.54 -13.56 -9.70
C GLY A 19 9.05 -12.81 -8.47
N MET A 20 9.31 -13.48 -7.33
CA MET A 20 9.75 -12.87 -6.04
C MET A 20 8.67 -12.05 -5.33
N ASP A 21 7.44 -12.12 -5.81
CA ASP A 21 6.31 -11.43 -5.24
C ASP A 21 5.78 -12.13 -3.98
N LEU A 22 5.43 -11.34 -2.97
CA LEU A 22 4.93 -11.82 -1.69
C LEU A 22 3.49 -11.36 -1.45
N LEU A 23 2.67 -12.25 -0.91
CA LEU A 23 1.35 -11.93 -0.37
C LEU A 23 1.40 -12.08 1.15
N GLY A 24 0.91 -11.06 1.86
CA GLY A 24 1.02 -11.03 3.31
C GLY A 24 0.03 -10.12 4.01
N PHE A 25 -0.05 -10.28 5.32
CA PHE A 25 -0.77 -9.34 6.19
C PHE A 25 0.11 -8.11 6.41
N ARG A 26 -0.42 -6.91 6.17
CA ARG A 26 0.22 -5.68 6.66
C ARG A 26 0.01 -5.61 8.16
N LEU A 27 1.09 -5.66 8.92
CA LEU A 27 1.02 -5.66 10.38
C LEU A 27 0.73 -4.26 10.87
N LEU A 28 -0.38 -4.11 11.60
CA LEU A 28 -0.77 -2.85 12.21
C LEU A 28 -0.62 -2.93 13.75
N PRO A 29 -0.21 -1.85 14.41
CA PRO A 29 -0.26 -1.73 15.87
C PRO A 29 -1.62 -2.16 16.44
N ARG A 30 -1.58 -2.93 17.54
CA ARG A 30 -2.78 -3.34 18.31
C ARG A 30 -3.89 -4.03 17.51
N THR A 31 -3.60 -4.48 16.30
CA THR A 31 -4.57 -5.08 15.38
C THR A 31 -4.32 -6.58 15.31
N ARG A 32 -5.40 -7.37 15.41
CA ARG A 32 -5.31 -8.83 15.23
C ARG A 32 -5.03 -9.13 13.76
N LEU A 33 -4.26 -10.18 13.48
CA LEU A 33 -3.93 -10.59 12.10
C LEU A 33 -5.16 -10.73 11.20
N THR A 34 -6.28 -11.25 11.71
CA THR A 34 -7.53 -11.40 10.95
C THR A 34 -8.19 -10.07 10.56
N ALA A 35 -7.86 -8.98 11.25
CA ALA A 35 -8.32 -7.63 10.95
C ALA A 35 -7.27 -6.80 10.21
N CYS A 36 -6.07 -7.35 9.97
CA CYS A 36 -5.04 -6.71 9.18
C CYS A 36 -5.42 -6.73 7.69
N PRO A 37 -5.11 -5.66 6.95
CA PRO A 37 -5.28 -5.65 5.50
C PRO A 37 -4.27 -6.57 4.83
N ILE A 38 -4.63 -7.05 3.64
CA ILE A 38 -3.78 -7.90 2.82
C ILE A 38 -3.05 -7.03 1.80
N VAL A 39 -1.74 -7.24 1.69
CA VAL A 39 -0.88 -6.54 0.75
C VAL A 39 -0.17 -7.51 -0.18
N TRP A 40 0.13 -7.02 -1.38
CA TRP A 40 1.05 -7.62 -2.33
C TRP A 40 2.33 -6.80 -2.37
N ALA A 41 3.47 -7.44 -2.20
CA ALA A 41 4.79 -6.83 -2.26
C ALA A 41 5.59 -7.33 -3.47
N SER A 42 6.32 -6.41 -4.10
CA SER A 42 7.38 -6.68 -5.08
C SER A 42 8.60 -5.86 -4.69
N GLY A 43 9.59 -6.50 -4.07
CA GLY A 43 10.66 -5.79 -3.38
C GLY A 43 10.11 -4.95 -2.22
N PRO A 44 10.56 -3.69 -2.03
CA PRO A 44 10.10 -2.82 -0.95
C PRO A 44 8.76 -2.11 -1.23
N ALA A 45 8.25 -2.15 -2.47
CA ALA A 45 6.95 -1.58 -2.80
C ALA A 45 5.83 -2.55 -2.47
N THR A 46 4.71 -2.00 -1.99
CA THR A 46 3.52 -2.79 -1.64
C THR A 46 2.25 -2.12 -2.13
N VAL A 47 1.22 -2.93 -2.39
CA VAL A 47 -0.13 -2.45 -2.70
C VAL A 47 -1.14 -3.22 -1.85
N THR A 48 -2.08 -2.50 -1.26
CA THR A 48 -3.23 -3.09 -0.56
C THR A 48 -4.10 -3.79 -1.58
N LEU A 49 -4.46 -5.05 -1.29
CA LEU A 49 -5.35 -5.86 -2.11
C LEU A 49 -6.77 -5.88 -1.53
N ALA A 50 -6.85 -6.05 -0.22
CA ALA A 50 -8.10 -6.28 0.48
C ALA A 50 -8.03 -5.68 1.88
N THR A 51 -9.16 -5.18 2.37
CA THR A 51 -9.23 -4.55 3.70
C THR A 51 -9.00 -5.53 4.84
N GLN A 52 -9.36 -6.79 4.65
CA GLN A 52 -9.26 -7.86 5.64
C GLN A 52 -9.04 -9.22 4.96
N VAL A 53 -8.57 -10.19 5.74
CA VAL A 53 -8.25 -11.53 5.23
C VAL A 53 -9.44 -12.29 4.67
N GLU A 54 -10.64 -12.10 5.22
CA GLU A 54 -11.86 -12.74 4.71
C GLU A 54 -12.20 -12.32 3.27
N ARG A 55 -11.69 -11.15 2.84
CA ARG A 55 -11.89 -10.61 1.48
C ARG A 55 -10.85 -11.10 0.48
N LEU A 56 -9.85 -11.87 0.92
CA LEU A 56 -8.72 -12.28 0.09
C LEU A 56 -9.11 -13.14 -1.11
N VAL A 57 -9.84 -14.24 -0.86
CA VAL A 57 -10.22 -15.22 -1.90
C VAL A 57 -11.00 -14.58 -3.05
N PRO A 58 -12.12 -13.86 -2.81
CA PRO A 58 -12.86 -13.22 -3.90
C PRO A 58 -11.99 -12.25 -4.71
N VAL A 59 -11.18 -11.47 -4.01
CA VAL A 59 -10.28 -10.46 -4.60
C VAL A 59 -9.18 -11.09 -5.47
N ILE A 60 -8.58 -12.21 -5.04
CA ILE A 60 -7.59 -12.94 -5.85
C ILE A 60 -8.22 -13.56 -7.09
N ILE A 61 -9.41 -14.18 -6.97
CA ILE A 61 -10.10 -14.76 -8.13
C ILE A 61 -10.32 -13.68 -9.19
N PHE A 62 -10.79 -12.51 -8.78
CA PHE A 62 -10.99 -11.40 -9.70
C PHE A 62 -9.69 -10.88 -10.33
N ALA A 63 -8.60 -10.78 -9.56
CA ALA A 63 -7.29 -10.43 -10.10
C ALA A 63 -6.83 -11.43 -11.19
N GLN A 64 -7.08 -12.73 -11.00
CA GLN A 64 -6.81 -13.75 -12.02
C GLN A 64 -7.70 -13.57 -13.25
N MET A 65 -8.99 -13.26 -13.07
CA MET A 65 -9.90 -12.96 -14.18
C MET A 65 -9.38 -11.77 -15.01
N LEU A 66 -8.89 -10.71 -14.37
CA LEU A 66 -8.33 -9.54 -15.07
C LEU A 66 -7.04 -9.84 -15.87
N ALA A 67 -6.35 -10.94 -15.60
CA ALA A 67 -5.09 -11.27 -16.27
C ALA A 67 -5.29 -11.59 -17.76
N THR A 68 -6.34 -12.34 -18.12
CA THR A 68 -6.65 -12.65 -19.52
C THR A 68 -8.16 -12.91 -19.72
N PRO A 69 -8.72 -12.68 -20.92
CA PRO A 69 -10.11 -13.01 -21.20
C PRO A 69 -10.48 -14.48 -20.95
N ARG A 70 -9.54 -15.40 -21.18
CA ARG A 70 -9.74 -16.84 -20.93
C ARG A 70 -10.02 -17.14 -19.46
N ARG A 71 -9.38 -16.41 -18.54
CA ARG A 71 -9.57 -16.62 -17.08
C ARG A 71 -10.97 -16.30 -16.61
N TRP A 72 -11.70 -15.43 -17.31
CA TRP A 72 -13.13 -15.21 -17.03
C TRP A 72 -13.95 -16.45 -17.37
N THR A 73 -13.71 -17.03 -18.55
CA THR A 73 -14.36 -18.28 -18.98
C THR A 73 -14.01 -19.42 -18.04
N ASP A 74 -12.73 -19.60 -17.70
CA ASP A 74 -12.28 -20.63 -16.76
C ASP A 74 -13.02 -20.49 -15.40
N ALA A 75 -13.16 -19.26 -14.87
CA ALA A 75 -13.86 -19.00 -13.62
C ALA A 75 -15.39 -19.27 -13.70
N ALA A 76 -16.02 -18.95 -14.84
CA ALA A 76 -17.44 -19.19 -15.07
C ALA A 76 -17.78 -20.67 -15.27
N GLU A 77 -16.82 -21.45 -15.78
CA GLU A 77 -16.97 -22.87 -16.12
C GLU A 77 -16.40 -23.82 -15.04
N LEU A 78 -15.95 -23.29 -13.90
CA LEU A 78 -15.52 -24.10 -12.76
C LEU A 78 -16.62 -25.09 -12.36
N LEU A 79 -16.22 -26.35 -12.17
CA LEU A 79 -17.07 -27.44 -11.73
C LEU A 79 -17.51 -27.21 -10.27
N ASP A 80 -18.62 -27.83 -9.87
CA ASP A 80 -19.16 -27.68 -8.51
C ASP A 80 -18.14 -28.06 -7.43
N ASN A 81 -17.36 -29.13 -7.64
CA ASN A 81 -16.31 -29.54 -6.71
C ASN A 81 -15.15 -28.53 -6.62
N GLU A 82 -14.80 -27.86 -7.72
CA GLU A 82 -13.77 -26.81 -7.72
C GLU A 82 -14.26 -25.58 -6.95
N TRP A 83 -15.55 -25.25 -7.07
CA TRP A 83 -16.15 -24.21 -6.26
C TRP A 83 -16.22 -24.57 -4.78
N GLU A 84 -16.52 -25.82 -4.44
CA GLU A 84 -16.50 -26.30 -3.04
C GLU A 84 -15.11 -26.13 -2.41
N GLU A 85 -14.04 -26.39 -3.15
CA GLU A 85 -12.67 -26.16 -2.70
C GLU A 85 -12.40 -24.67 -2.46
N LEU A 86 -12.82 -23.78 -3.37
CA LEU A 86 -12.68 -22.33 -3.20
C LEU A 86 -13.48 -21.80 -1.99
N ILE A 87 -14.69 -22.31 -1.78
CA ILE A 87 -15.53 -21.96 -0.63
C ILE A 87 -14.90 -22.45 0.66
N ALA A 88 -14.36 -23.67 0.67
CA ALA A 88 -13.64 -24.19 1.83
C ALA A 88 -12.42 -23.30 2.16
N ALA A 89 -11.63 -22.91 1.15
CA ALA A 89 -10.53 -21.97 1.33
C ALA A 89 -11.00 -20.61 1.85
N HIS A 90 -12.08 -20.04 1.29
CA HIS A 90 -12.66 -18.77 1.75
C HIS A 90 -13.07 -18.84 3.22
N ARG A 91 -13.71 -19.93 3.64
CA ARG A 91 -14.08 -20.17 5.04
C ARG A 91 -12.88 -20.33 5.97
N LEU A 92 -11.78 -20.94 5.51
CA LEU A 92 -10.53 -21.00 6.28
C LEU A 92 -9.96 -19.59 6.55
N PHE A 93 -10.14 -18.66 5.62
CA PHE A 93 -9.77 -17.26 5.79
C PHE A 93 -10.85 -16.41 6.49
N GLY A 94 -11.87 -17.02 7.10
CA GLY A 94 -12.91 -16.32 7.86
C GLY A 94 -14.10 -15.82 7.03
N GLY A 95 -14.10 -16.11 5.74
CA GLY A 95 -15.23 -15.89 4.85
C GLY A 95 -16.51 -16.61 5.30
N ARG A 96 -17.66 -15.98 5.05
CA ARG A 96 -18.97 -16.44 5.58
C ARG A 96 -20.00 -16.77 4.51
N ASP A 97 -19.70 -16.47 3.25
CA ASP A 97 -20.59 -16.73 2.13
C ASP A 97 -20.03 -17.82 1.21
N ASP A 98 -20.83 -18.21 0.22
CA ASP A 98 -20.49 -19.25 -0.74
C ASP A 98 -19.90 -18.67 -2.04
N LEU A 99 -19.26 -17.49 -1.96
CA LEU A 99 -18.68 -16.76 -3.09
C LEU A 99 -19.70 -16.45 -4.20
N SER A 100 -20.98 -16.31 -3.84
CA SER A 100 -22.07 -16.11 -4.80
C SER A 100 -21.89 -14.85 -5.65
N ALA A 101 -21.34 -13.78 -5.07
CA ALA A 101 -20.99 -12.55 -5.80
C ALA A 101 -19.93 -12.82 -6.88
N VAL A 102 -18.89 -13.60 -6.57
CA VAL A 102 -17.83 -13.97 -7.52
C VAL A 102 -18.42 -14.78 -8.68
N ARG A 103 -19.28 -15.77 -8.38
CA ARG A 103 -19.97 -16.57 -9.40
C ARG A 103 -20.81 -15.69 -10.34
N GLN A 104 -21.58 -14.76 -9.78
CA GLN A 104 -22.39 -13.82 -10.56
C GLN A 104 -21.52 -12.92 -11.44
N ILE A 105 -20.41 -12.39 -10.90
CA ILE A 105 -19.47 -11.56 -11.66
C ILE A 105 -18.83 -12.36 -12.79
N ALA A 106 -18.39 -13.60 -12.55
CA ALA A 106 -17.79 -14.46 -13.57
C ALA A 106 -18.75 -14.78 -14.72
N ALA A 107 -20.05 -14.96 -14.42
CA ALA A 107 -21.09 -15.22 -15.41
C ALA A 107 -21.59 -13.95 -16.15
N ASP A 108 -21.22 -12.75 -15.70
CA ASP A 108 -21.71 -11.50 -16.27
C ASP A 108 -20.91 -11.07 -17.51
N ALA A 109 -21.43 -11.44 -18.68
CA ALA A 109 -20.85 -11.08 -19.98
C ALA A 109 -20.81 -9.56 -20.26
N ALA A 110 -21.60 -8.74 -19.58
CA ALA A 110 -21.51 -7.29 -19.71
C ALA A 110 -20.31 -6.76 -18.94
N LEU A 111 -20.10 -7.22 -17.70
CA LEU A 111 -18.92 -6.89 -16.90
C LEU A 111 -17.63 -7.38 -17.56
N GLN A 112 -17.60 -8.62 -18.06
CA GLN A 112 -16.45 -9.15 -18.78
C GLN A 112 -16.06 -8.25 -19.97
N ARG A 113 -17.05 -7.83 -20.77
CA ARG A 113 -16.82 -6.92 -21.91
C ARG A 113 -16.31 -5.57 -21.47
N ALA A 114 -16.85 -5.01 -20.38
CA ALA A 114 -16.39 -3.72 -19.85
C ALA A 114 -14.94 -3.80 -19.34
N CYS A 115 -14.58 -4.87 -18.61
CA CYS A 115 -13.21 -5.08 -18.14
C CYS A 115 -12.20 -5.43 -19.26
N ALA A 116 -12.67 -5.91 -20.41
CA ALA A 116 -11.83 -6.18 -21.58
C ALA A 116 -11.51 -4.93 -22.42
N GLN A 117 -12.28 -3.84 -22.28
CA GLN A 117 -11.96 -2.57 -22.93
C GLN A 117 -10.73 -1.93 -22.28
N PRO A 118 -9.95 -1.11 -23.00
CA PRO A 118 -8.93 -0.28 -22.37
C PRO A 118 -9.53 1.03 -21.82
N GLY A 119 -8.84 1.64 -20.85
CA GLY A 119 -9.16 2.98 -20.33
C GLY A 119 -10.35 3.03 -19.38
N ILE A 120 -11.04 4.18 -19.34
CA ILE A 120 -12.04 4.53 -18.32
C ILE A 120 -13.09 3.44 -18.07
N ALA A 121 -13.60 2.79 -19.12
CA ALA A 121 -14.63 1.76 -18.98
C ALA A 121 -14.15 0.55 -18.15
N ARG A 122 -12.88 0.17 -18.31
CA ARG A 122 -12.25 -0.91 -17.52
C ARG A 122 -12.12 -0.52 -16.07
N ASP A 123 -11.62 0.68 -15.83
CA ASP A 123 -11.27 1.16 -14.50
C ASP A 123 -12.54 1.31 -13.65
N LEU A 124 -13.62 1.84 -14.24
CA LEU A 124 -14.92 1.94 -13.61
C LEU A 124 -15.53 0.55 -13.32
N ALA A 125 -15.54 -0.35 -14.32
CA ALA A 125 -16.09 -1.70 -14.13
C ALA A 125 -15.33 -2.49 -13.05
N ALA A 126 -14.00 -2.37 -13.03
CA ALA A 126 -13.18 -3.02 -12.00
C ALA A 126 -13.37 -2.40 -10.62
N ALA A 127 -13.52 -1.08 -10.52
CA ALA A 127 -13.83 -0.42 -9.26
C ALA A 127 -15.16 -0.91 -8.68
N ASP A 128 -16.19 -1.01 -9.53
CA ASP A 128 -17.52 -1.52 -9.14
C ASP A 128 -17.46 -2.99 -8.69
N ILE A 129 -16.68 -3.82 -9.38
CA ILE A 129 -16.49 -5.22 -8.97
C ILE A 129 -15.75 -5.30 -7.63
N LEU A 130 -14.65 -4.58 -7.46
CA LEU A 130 -13.86 -4.60 -6.22
C LEU A 130 -14.66 -4.08 -5.03
N GLU A 131 -15.56 -3.12 -5.23
CA GLU A 131 -16.50 -2.66 -4.20
C GLU A 131 -17.50 -3.76 -3.80
N ARG A 132 -17.98 -4.57 -4.74
CA ARG A 132 -18.86 -5.72 -4.44
C ARG A 132 -18.14 -6.84 -3.69
N LEU A 133 -16.88 -7.09 -4.03
CA LEU A 133 -16.05 -8.15 -3.42
C LEU A 133 -15.53 -7.76 -2.04
N ASP A 134 -15.29 -6.47 -1.82
CA ASP A 134 -14.91 -5.88 -0.53
C ASP A 134 -15.82 -4.68 -0.23
N ALA A 135 -16.99 -4.97 0.34
CA ALA A 135 -18.00 -3.96 0.69
C ALA A 135 -17.69 -3.21 2.01
N SER A 136 -16.44 -3.19 2.45
CA SER A 136 -16.05 -2.42 3.64
C SER A 136 -16.20 -0.92 3.37
N PRO A 137 -16.60 -0.11 4.37
CA PRO A 137 -16.72 1.35 4.20
C PRO A 137 -15.44 2.02 3.70
N HIS A 138 -14.28 1.48 4.10
CA HIS A 138 -12.96 1.94 3.69
C HIS A 138 -12.70 1.71 2.20
N ASN A 139 -13.01 0.52 1.67
CA ASN A 139 -12.86 0.25 0.23
C ASN A 139 -13.88 1.05 -0.59
N THR A 140 -15.15 1.15 -0.16
CA THR A 140 -16.15 2.00 -0.82
C THR A 140 -15.64 3.44 -0.96
N THR A 141 -15.14 4.03 0.14
CA THR A 141 -14.59 5.39 0.14
C THR A 141 -13.43 5.53 -0.85
N PHE A 142 -12.54 4.54 -0.90
CA PHE A 142 -11.44 4.52 -1.85
C PHE A 142 -11.92 4.41 -3.31
N ARG A 143 -12.86 3.51 -3.60
CA ARG A 143 -13.40 3.31 -4.95
C ARG A 143 -14.21 4.50 -5.44
N ASP A 144 -14.94 5.19 -4.57
CA ASP A 144 -15.58 6.47 -4.88
C ASP A 144 -14.57 7.51 -5.36
N ALA A 145 -13.42 7.63 -4.68
CA ALA A 145 -12.37 8.57 -5.08
C ALA A 145 -11.72 8.17 -6.42
N VAL A 146 -11.46 6.88 -6.64
CA VAL A 146 -10.97 6.36 -7.93
C VAL A 146 -11.96 6.70 -9.04
N ARG A 147 -13.26 6.43 -8.84
CA ARG A 147 -14.31 6.78 -9.82
C ARG A 147 -14.33 8.27 -10.12
N ALA A 148 -14.28 9.12 -9.09
CA ALA A 148 -14.26 10.57 -9.26
C ALA A 148 -13.04 11.02 -10.08
N GLN A 149 -11.85 10.51 -9.77
CA GLN A 149 -10.63 10.85 -10.52
C GLN A 149 -10.67 10.36 -11.96
N THR A 150 -11.08 9.10 -12.19
CA THR A 150 -11.23 8.54 -13.55
C THR A 150 -12.23 9.36 -14.38
N GLN A 151 -13.28 9.90 -13.75
CA GLN A 151 -14.29 10.75 -14.40
C GLN A 151 -13.92 12.25 -14.41
N ARG A 152 -12.75 12.64 -13.89
CA ARG A 152 -12.30 14.04 -13.73
C ARG A 152 -13.30 14.90 -12.96
N GLN A 153 -13.98 14.31 -11.99
CA GLN A 153 -14.85 15.00 -11.05
C GLN A 153 -14.04 15.50 -9.86
N PRO A 154 -14.46 16.60 -9.22
CA PRO A 154 -13.85 17.02 -7.98
C PRO A 154 -13.94 15.88 -6.97
N ALA A 155 -12.82 15.58 -6.32
CA ALA A 155 -12.83 14.70 -5.17
C ALA A 155 -13.78 15.32 -4.12
N GLY A 156 -14.70 14.51 -3.59
CA GLY A 156 -15.58 14.93 -2.51
C GLY A 156 -14.79 15.25 -1.24
N GLU A 157 -15.50 15.60 -0.15
CA GLU A 157 -14.86 15.75 1.15
C GLU A 157 -14.05 14.50 1.49
N ARG A 158 -12.78 14.70 1.88
CA ARG A 158 -11.88 13.63 2.25
C ARG A 158 -12.45 12.88 3.45
N ARG A 159 -12.71 11.58 3.26
CA ARG A 159 -13.14 10.66 4.31
C ARG A 159 -12.00 9.71 4.66
N ASP A 160 -12.06 9.16 5.87
CA ASP A 160 -11.14 8.11 6.31
C ASP A 160 -11.37 6.86 5.46
N ALA A 161 -10.34 6.43 4.71
CA ALA A 161 -10.36 5.21 3.92
C ALA A 161 -9.57 4.08 4.58
N GLY A 162 -9.25 4.21 5.88
CA GLY A 162 -8.57 3.20 6.67
C GLY A 162 -7.26 2.77 6.02
N CYS A 163 -7.15 1.47 5.70
CA CYS A 163 -5.97 0.91 5.07
C CYS A 163 -5.64 1.47 3.68
N TRP A 164 -6.61 2.08 2.99
CA TRP A 164 -6.45 2.69 1.67
C TRP A 164 -6.04 4.17 1.72
N SER A 165 -5.78 4.73 2.90
CA SER A 165 -5.45 6.16 3.04
C SER A 165 -4.19 6.55 2.26
N ALA A 166 -3.16 5.69 2.24
CA ALA A 166 -1.95 5.90 1.45
C ALA A 166 -2.25 5.96 -0.06
N ALA A 167 -3.14 5.09 -0.54
CA ALA A 167 -3.59 5.10 -1.94
C ALA A 167 -4.33 6.40 -2.28
N LEU A 168 -5.22 6.89 -1.40
CA LEU A 168 -5.90 8.16 -1.57
C LEU A 168 -4.93 9.34 -1.62
N ASP A 169 -3.93 9.37 -0.75
CA ASP A 169 -2.91 10.42 -0.76
C ASP A 169 -2.08 10.39 -2.04
N ALA A 170 -1.75 9.20 -2.55
CA ALA A 170 -1.05 9.04 -3.82
C ALA A 170 -1.90 9.48 -5.03
N LEU A 171 -3.20 9.15 -5.03
CA LEU A 171 -4.16 9.59 -6.04
C LEU A 171 -4.32 11.12 -6.05
N ALA A 172 -4.40 11.74 -4.86
CA ALA A 172 -4.63 13.17 -4.71
C ALA A 172 -3.39 14.05 -4.91
N PHE A 173 -2.18 13.50 -4.84
CA PHE A 173 -0.94 14.28 -4.96
C PHE A 173 -0.62 14.72 -6.40
N ASP A 174 -1.10 14.00 -7.42
CA ASP A 174 -0.82 14.16 -8.88
C ASP A 174 0.03 15.40 -9.25
N PRO A 175 1.36 15.25 -9.37
CA PRO A 175 2.24 16.38 -9.61
C PRO A 175 2.22 16.90 -11.06
N ASP A 176 1.80 16.12 -12.08
CA ASP A 176 2.09 16.45 -13.49
C ASP A 176 1.07 15.99 -14.57
N GLU A 177 0.07 15.12 -14.32
CA GLU A 177 -0.68 14.49 -15.44
C GLU A 177 -1.90 15.26 -15.97
N ASN A 178 -2.38 16.31 -15.29
CA ASN A 178 -3.62 17.00 -15.69
C ASN A 178 -3.45 18.36 -16.39
N GLY A 179 -2.22 18.81 -16.68
CA GLY A 179 -1.97 20.01 -17.49
C GLY A 179 -2.58 21.32 -16.96
N ALA A 180 -3.06 21.33 -15.72
CA ALA A 180 -3.61 22.51 -15.08
C ALA A 180 -2.47 23.24 -14.35
N GLU A 181 -1.85 24.20 -15.02
CA GLU A 181 -0.71 25.03 -14.57
C GLU A 181 -0.91 25.78 -13.22
N GLY A 182 -2.03 25.58 -12.51
CA GLY A 182 -2.33 26.18 -11.20
C GLY A 182 -2.57 25.19 -10.05
N ALA A 183 -2.67 23.88 -10.29
CA ALA A 183 -2.91 22.89 -9.22
C ALA A 183 -1.64 22.55 -8.42
N SER A 184 -0.46 22.79 -9.02
CA SER A 184 0.87 22.46 -8.50
C SER A 184 1.31 23.30 -7.29
N SER A 185 0.64 24.43 -7.00
CA SER A 185 0.90 25.27 -5.82
C SER A 185 -0.27 25.33 -4.83
N SER A 186 -1.34 24.57 -5.07
CA SER A 186 -2.48 24.54 -4.17
C SER A 186 -2.10 23.96 -2.80
N LEU A 187 -2.68 24.54 -1.74
CA LEU A 187 -2.47 24.11 -0.35
C LEU A 187 -2.90 22.63 -0.15
N GLU A 188 -3.92 22.18 -0.89
CA GLU A 188 -4.36 20.78 -0.88
C GLU A 188 -3.34 19.84 -1.53
N GLY A 189 -2.70 20.25 -2.64
CA GLY A 189 -1.62 19.47 -3.22
C GLY A 189 -0.41 19.34 -2.29
N LEU A 190 -0.08 20.40 -1.54
CA LEU A 190 0.92 20.34 -0.47
C LEU A 190 0.49 19.45 0.70
N ALA A 191 -0.79 19.48 1.07
CA ALA A 191 -1.32 18.61 2.11
C ALA A 191 -1.24 17.13 1.72
N SER A 192 -1.57 16.78 0.47
CA SER A 192 -1.40 15.41 -0.05
C SER A 192 0.07 15.00 -0.07
N ALA A 193 0.97 15.89 -0.49
CA ALA A 193 2.42 15.66 -0.46
C ALA A 193 2.90 15.34 0.96
N TRP A 194 2.46 16.11 1.95
CA TRP A 194 2.80 15.93 3.36
C TRP A 194 2.28 14.59 3.90
N ARG A 195 1.03 14.23 3.58
CA ARG A 195 0.41 12.99 4.08
C ARG A 195 1.02 11.72 3.52
N LEU A 196 1.62 11.76 2.33
CA LEU A 196 2.38 10.62 1.79
C LEU A 196 3.52 10.16 2.73
N PHE A 197 4.13 11.08 3.48
CA PHE A 197 5.18 10.75 4.45
C PHE A 197 4.65 10.30 5.81
N GLN A 198 3.34 10.30 6.00
CA GLN A 198 2.70 9.78 7.23
C GLN A 198 2.34 8.29 7.11
N HIS A 199 2.60 7.67 5.95
CA HIS A 199 2.39 6.24 5.72
C HIS A 199 3.74 5.53 5.54
N PRO A 200 3.78 4.18 5.69
CA PRO A 200 4.95 3.41 5.29
C PRO A 200 5.40 3.73 3.87
N ALA A 201 6.69 3.99 3.67
CA ALA A 201 7.20 4.30 2.34
C ALA A 201 7.03 3.09 1.41
N GLY A 202 6.59 3.36 0.17
CA GLY A 202 6.33 2.31 -0.83
C GLY A 202 4.94 1.68 -0.75
N LEU A 203 4.13 1.98 0.26
CA LEU A 203 2.76 1.50 0.37
C LEU A 203 1.80 2.30 -0.51
N ASP A 204 1.11 1.60 -1.43
CA ASP A 204 0.01 2.13 -2.24
C ASP A 204 0.35 3.35 -3.11
N VAL A 205 1.64 3.70 -3.23
CA VAL A 205 2.08 4.82 -4.06
C VAL A 205 1.86 4.54 -5.56
N ALA A 206 1.75 3.27 -5.95
CA ALA A 206 1.52 2.84 -7.33
C ALA A 206 0.14 3.25 -7.89
N TRP A 207 -0.79 3.70 -7.04
CA TRP A 207 -2.13 4.14 -7.46
C TRP A 207 -2.13 5.51 -8.20
N SER A 208 -1.01 6.23 -8.22
CA SER A 208 -0.89 7.64 -8.64
C SER A 208 -1.02 7.99 -10.14
N ALA A 209 -1.87 7.29 -10.92
CA ALA A 209 -2.15 7.49 -12.35
C ALA A 209 -1.20 6.85 -13.41
N PRO A 210 -1.71 6.29 -14.54
CA PRO A 210 -3.13 6.08 -14.82
C PRO A 210 -3.74 5.14 -13.78
N THR A 211 -5.02 5.32 -13.49
CA THR A 211 -5.78 4.45 -12.60
C THR A 211 -5.77 3.04 -13.18
N SER A 212 -4.82 2.21 -12.78
CA SER A 212 -4.92 0.78 -13.08
C SER A 212 -6.02 0.23 -12.17
N PRO A 213 -6.91 -0.64 -12.69
CA PRO A 213 -7.86 -1.35 -11.83
C PRO A 213 -7.14 -2.17 -10.75
N TRP A 214 -5.89 -2.51 -11.02
CA TRP A 214 -5.00 -3.25 -10.15
C TRP A 214 -3.53 -2.88 -10.46
N PRO A 215 -2.95 -1.84 -9.83
CA PRO A 215 -1.56 -1.48 -10.08
C PRO A 215 -0.63 -2.52 -9.48
N ALA A 216 0.43 -2.87 -10.21
CA ALA A 216 1.52 -3.63 -9.63
C ALA A 216 2.33 -2.75 -8.65
N PRO A 217 2.87 -3.32 -7.56
CA PRO A 217 3.85 -2.64 -6.73
C PRO A 217 5.11 -2.39 -7.57
N VAL A 218 5.40 -1.12 -7.86
CA VAL A 218 6.57 -0.71 -8.64
C VAL A 218 7.45 0.22 -7.82
N THR A 219 8.55 -0.34 -7.31
CA THR A 219 9.52 0.31 -6.42
C THR A 219 10.06 1.64 -6.95
N THR A 220 10.51 1.68 -8.21
CA THR A 220 11.04 2.91 -8.83
C THR A 220 10.00 4.01 -8.95
N ARG A 221 8.75 3.65 -9.24
CA ARG A 221 7.63 4.57 -9.32
C ARG A 221 7.27 5.13 -7.94
N ALA A 222 7.23 4.28 -6.92
CA ALA A 222 6.99 4.71 -5.55
C ALA A 222 8.04 5.70 -5.07
N ALA A 223 9.33 5.40 -5.30
CA ALA A 223 10.44 6.27 -4.94
C ALA A 223 10.37 7.62 -5.68
N GLY A 224 10.12 7.59 -6.99
CA GLY A 224 10.00 8.80 -7.79
C GLY A 224 8.85 9.72 -7.34
N LEU A 225 7.71 9.16 -6.94
CA LEU A 225 6.59 9.94 -6.44
C LEU A 225 6.89 10.57 -5.07
N LEU A 226 7.42 9.79 -4.12
CA LEU A 226 7.80 10.31 -2.80
C LEU A 226 8.88 11.40 -2.93
N TYR A 227 9.85 11.21 -3.81
CA TYR A 227 10.87 12.24 -4.08
C TYR A 227 10.27 13.53 -4.65
N ARG A 228 9.35 13.45 -5.62
CA ARG A 228 8.62 14.63 -6.12
C ARG A 228 7.78 15.29 -5.02
N ALA A 229 7.17 14.52 -4.13
CA ALA A 229 6.44 15.04 -2.97
C ALA A 229 7.35 15.82 -2.02
N ALA A 230 8.53 15.28 -1.71
CA ALA A 230 9.54 15.96 -0.91
C ALA A 230 10.00 17.27 -1.57
N GLN A 231 10.37 17.23 -2.85
CA GLN A 231 10.79 18.41 -3.60
C GLN A 231 9.71 19.49 -3.58
N ARG A 232 8.44 19.11 -3.77
CA ARG A 232 7.32 20.04 -3.77
C ARG A 232 7.07 20.68 -2.40
N LEU A 233 7.15 19.90 -1.32
CA LEU A 233 7.04 20.42 0.06
C LEU A 233 8.14 21.44 0.36
N VAL A 234 9.39 21.12 0.01
CA VAL A 234 10.54 21.99 0.30
C VAL A 234 10.53 23.24 -0.56
N ALA A 235 10.24 23.12 -1.86
CA ALA A 235 10.13 24.26 -2.77
C ALA A 235 9.04 25.25 -2.33
N ASN A 236 7.98 24.76 -1.67
CA ASN A 236 6.86 25.56 -1.18
C ASN A 236 6.84 25.66 0.35
N GLN A 237 7.97 25.50 1.03
CA GLN A 237 8.03 25.48 2.50
C GLN A 237 7.39 26.72 3.15
N HIS A 238 7.43 27.88 2.50
CA HIS A 238 6.82 29.10 3.01
C HIS A 238 5.28 29.06 3.03
N ALA A 239 4.68 28.24 2.18
CA ALA A 239 3.24 27.98 2.16
C ALA A 239 2.83 26.81 3.07
N ALA A 240 3.79 26.00 3.52
CA ALA A 240 3.52 24.89 4.42
C ALA A 240 3.19 25.40 5.85
N PRO A 241 2.09 24.91 6.46
CA PRO A 241 1.77 25.15 7.86
C PRO A 241 2.97 24.92 8.78
N GLU A 242 3.11 25.78 9.80
CA GLU A 242 4.21 25.67 10.77
C GLU A 242 4.25 24.31 11.46
N ILE A 243 3.07 23.75 11.78
CA ILE A 243 2.95 22.42 12.39
C ILE A 243 3.59 21.31 11.55
N TRP A 244 3.61 21.41 10.21
CA TRP A 244 4.31 20.44 9.36
C TRP A 244 5.82 20.66 9.38
N ARG A 245 6.26 21.92 9.33
CA ARG A 245 7.69 22.28 9.35
C ARG A 245 8.37 21.97 10.69
N SER A 246 7.60 21.99 11.77
CA SER A 246 8.06 21.63 13.11
C SER A 246 7.95 20.13 13.41
N ASP A 247 7.38 19.34 12.49
CA ASP A 247 7.20 17.91 12.69
C ASP A 247 8.54 17.16 12.54
N PRO A 248 8.79 16.09 13.33
CA PRO A 248 10.03 15.32 13.26
C PRO A 248 10.37 14.71 11.89
N LEU A 249 9.39 14.51 11.00
CA LEU A 249 9.64 14.00 9.65
C LEU A 249 10.23 15.05 8.71
N TRP A 250 10.05 16.34 9.00
CA TRP A 250 10.44 17.43 8.09
C TRP A 250 11.93 17.41 7.70
N PRO A 251 12.90 17.20 8.62
CA PRO A 251 14.31 17.09 8.26
C PRO A 251 14.60 15.94 7.28
N ALA A 252 13.95 14.79 7.45
CA ALA A 252 14.11 13.64 6.56
C ALA A 252 13.56 13.93 5.16
N ILE A 253 12.40 14.59 5.09
CA ILE A 253 11.80 15.04 3.83
C ILE A 253 12.70 16.07 3.14
N ALA A 254 13.27 17.02 3.90
CA ALA A 254 14.20 18.00 3.37
C ALA A 254 15.49 17.37 2.82
N ALA A 255 16.03 16.37 3.52
CA ALA A 255 17.19 15.61 3.06
C ALA A 255 16.88 14.82 1.79
N LEU A 256 15.70 14.18 1.70
CA LEU A 256 15.25 13.49 0.48
C LEU A 256 15.11 14.46 -0.70
N ALA A 257 14.51 15.63 -0.49
CA ALA A 257 14.36 16.65 -1.53
C ALA A 257 15.69 17.20 -2.06
N ALA A 258 16.73 17.21 -1.22
CA ALA A 258 18.06 17.71 -1.54
C ALA A 258 18.98 16.65 -2.18
N ALA A 259 18.59 15.37 -2.18
CA ALA A 259 19.35 14.31 -2.82
C ALA A 259 19.44 14.52 -4.34
N PRO A 260 20.53 14.09 -5.01
CA PRO A 260 20.64 14.18 -6.48
C PRO A 260 19.52 13.46 -7.24
N GLY A 261 19.02 12.37 -6.66
CA GLY A 261 17.89 11.61 -7.16
C GLY A 261 17.27 10.73 -6.05
N PRO A 262 16.10 10.12 -6.32
CA PRO A 262 15.42 9.25 -5.36
C PRO A 262 16.24 8.03 -4.94
N PHE A 263 17.21 7.60 -5.78
CA PHE A 263 18.02 6.40 -5.55
C PHE A 263 19.34 6.71 -4.83
N ASP A 264 19.66 7.99 -4.64
CA ASP A 264 20.88 8.46 -3.97
C ASP A 264 20.62 8.83 -2.50
N PHE A 265 19.40 8.58 -2.01
CA PHE A 265 18.98 8.92 -0.65
C PHE A 265 19.06 7.69 0.27
N HIS A 266 19.68 7.88 1.44
CA HIS A 266 19.75 6.88 2.49
C HIS A 266 18.66 7.13 3.54
N GLY A 267 18.01 6.07 4.01
CA GLY A 267 16.94 6.14 5.02
C GLY A 267 17.32 6.66 6.41
N VAL A 268 18.60 6.91 6.75
CA VAL A 268 19.03 7.31 8.11
C VAL A 268 18.22 8.48 8.71
N PRO A 269 17.93 9.58 8.00
CA PRO A 269 17.15 10.68 8.56
C PRO A 269 15.75 10.27 9.06
N PHE A 270 15.15 9.21 8.49
CA PHE A 270 13.88 8.67 8.98
C PHE A 270 14.03 7.92 10.31
N LEU A 271 15.19 7.35 10.61
CA LEU A 271 15.47 6.73 11.90
C LEU A 271 15.56 7.78 13.02
N GLU A 272 16.17 8.93 12.74
CA GLU A 272 16.20 10.08 13.67
C GLU A 272 14.80 10.63 13.93
N ALA A 273 13.99 10.76 12.86
CA ALA A 273 12.59 11.15 12.97
C ALA A 273 11.79 10.16 13.83
N ALA A 274 12.00 8.85 13.65
CA ALA A 274 11.35 7.82 14.44
C ALA A 274 11.69 7.92 15.93
N ALA A 275 12.95 8.12 16.29
CA ALA A 275 13.37 8.29 17.68
C ALA A 275 12.69 9.51 18.34
N SER A 276 12.59 10.62 17.61
CA SER A 276 11.91 11.83 18.09
C SER A 276 10.39 11.62 18.23
N LEU A 277 9.74 10.95 17.27
CA LEU A 277 8.31 10.63 17.34
C LEU A 277 7.98 9.70 18.51
N ASP A 278 8.81 8.69 18.76
CA ASP A 278 8.67 7.80 19.92
C ASP A 278 8.83 8.55 21.25
N ALA A 279 9.82 9.43 21.36
CA ALA A 279 10.02 10.29 22.53
C ALA A 279 8.83 11.23 22.78
N GLN A 280 8.12 11.63 21.72
CA GLN A 280 6.90 12.44 21.80
C GLN A 280 5.62 11.62 22.08
N GLY A 281 5.73 10.31 22.30
CA GLY A 281 4.58 9.45 22.55
C GLY A 281 3.75 9.16 21.29
N GLN A 282 4.35 9.23 20.11
CA GLN A 282 3.73 8.93 18.82
C GLN A 282 4.29 7.62 18.23
N PRO A 283 4.10 6.46 18.89
CA PRO A 283 4.78 5.22 18.53
C PRO A 283 4.37 4.66 17.17
N GLU A 284 3.12 4.84 16.74
CA GLU A 284 2.66 4.33 15.44
C GLU A 284 3.33 5.08 14.28
N ARG A 285 3.44 6.42 14.40
CA ARG A 285 4.20 7.23 13.45
C ARG A 285 5.70 6.92 13.48
N ALA A 286 6.25 6.63 14.67
CA ALA A 286 7.62 6.17 14.78
C ALA A 286 7.83 4.85 14.03
N LEU A 287 6.89 3.90 14.14
CA LEU A 287 6.93 2.64 13.38
C LEU A 287 6.94 2.91 11.87
N ASP A 288 6.02 3.75 11.37
CA ASP A 288 5.96 4.10 9.95
C ASP A 288 7.28 4.74 9.46
N ALA A 289 7.88 5.63 10.26
CA ALA A 289 9.19 6.21 9.96
C ALA A 289 10.31 5.15 9.92
N ILE A 290 10.32 4.17 10.82
CA ILE A 290 11.28 3.05 10.78
C ILE A 290 11.08 2.21 9.52
N THR A 291 9.84 1.94 9.11
CA THR A 291 9.58 1.20 7.86
C THR A 291 10.10 1.93 6.62
N ALA A 292 10.12 3.27 6.65
CA ALA A 292 10.66 4.06 5.55
C ALA A 292 12.17 3.91 5.38
N VAL A 293 12.91 3.63 6.46
CA VAL A 293 14.37 3.43 6.42
C VAL A 293 14.73 2.32 5.43
N GLU A 294 14.08 1.16 5.55
CA GLU A 294 14.35 0.00 4.70
C GLU A 294 13.96 0.23 3.24
N PHE A 295 12.85 0.92 3.00
CA PHE A 295 12.43 1.29 1.65
C PHE A 295 13.55 2.06 0.93
N TRP A 296 14.10 3.09 1.57
CA TRP A 296 15.16 3.90 0.97
C TRP A 296 16.50 3.17 0.89
N ASN A 297 16.84 2.36 1.90
CA ASN A 297 18.08 1.59 1.90
C ASN A 297 18.12 0.50 0.82
N SER A 298 16.96 0.00 0.38
CA SER A 298 16.89 -0.99 -0.69
C SER A 298 17.49 -0.51 -2.03
N PHE A 299 17.69 0.81 -2.20
CA PHE A 299 18.26 1.40 -3.40
C PHE A 299 19.78 1.60 -3.36
N THR A 300 20.38 1.67 -2.18
CA THR A 300 21.79 2.05 -2.02
C THR A 300 22.75 0.87 -2.09
N GLU A 301 22.25 -0.35 -2.37
CA GLU A 301 22.99 -1.63 -2.25
C GLU A 301 23.69 -1.83 -0.89
N ALA A 302 23.37 -0.99 0.10
CA ALA A 302 23.85 -1.12 1.45
C ALA A 302 23.29 -2.39 2.08
N GLU A 303 24.04 -2.97 3.01
CA GLU A 303 23.50 -4.05 3.84
C GLU A 303 22.22 -3.55 4.54
N PRO A 304 21.20 -4.41 4.71
CA PRO A 304 20.02 -4.07 5.50
C PRO A 304 20.44 -3.46 6.84
N MET A 305 19.82 -2.34 7.23
CA MET A 305 20.19 -1.65 8.47
C MET A 305 19.59 -2.41 9.65
N ASP A 306 20.40 -3.23 10.31
CA ASP A 306 19.98 -3.98 11.50
C ASP A 306 19.43 -3.06 12.59
N GLU A 307 19.93 -1.82 12.67
CA GLU A 307 19.45 -0.82 13.62
C GLU A 307 17.96 -0.47 13.41
N ALA A 308 17.45 -0.50 12.17
CA ALA A 308 16.04 -0.24 11.89
C ALA A 308 15.16 -1.40 12.40
N LEU A 309 15.57 -2.64 12.15
CA LEU A 309 14.86 -3.82 12.64
C LEU A 309 14.91 -3.94 14.17
N GLU A 310 16.06 -3.65 14.77
CA GLU A 310 16.23 -3.59 16.23
C GLU A 310 15.35 -2.49 16.85
N ALA A 311 15.32 -1.29 16.25
CA ALA A 311 14.46 -0.21 16.69
C ALA A 311 12.97 -0.58 16.61
N ALA A 312 12.55 -1.23 15.52
CA ALA A 312 11.18 -1.73 15.37
C ALA A 312 10.83 -2.78 16.43
N HIS A 313 11.75 -3.71 16.69
CA HIS A 313 11.58 -4.73 17.73
C HIS A 313 11.45 -4.12 19.13
N ALA A 314 12.37 -3.22 19.51
CA ALA A 314 12.35 -2.55 20.80
C ALA A 314 11.07 -1.70 20.99
N LEU A 315 10.65 -0.99 19.94
CA LEU A 315 9.39 -0.23 19.93
C LEU A 315 8.18 -1.16 20.13
N ALA A 316 8.11 -2.25 19.39
CA ALA A 316 7.01 -3.22 19.50
C ALA A 316 6.94 -3.87 20.89
N GLN A 317 8.08 -4.22 21.49
CA GLN A 317 8.15 -4.74 22.87
C GLN A 317 7.63 -3.71 23.88
N ARG A 318 8.13 -2.47 23.83
CA ARG A 318 7.73 -1.39 24.76
C ARG A 318 6.23 -1.09 24.67
N GLN A 319 5.67 -1.12 23.46
CA GLN A 319 4.25 -0.86 23.20
C GLN A 319 3.36 -2.10 23.36
N ARG A 320 3.94 -3.28 23.65
CA ARG A 320 3.25 -4.57 23.80
C ARG A 320 2.50 -5.00 22.53
N TRP A 321 3.06 -4.72 21.37
CA TRP A 321 2.55 -5.21 20.09
C TRP A 321 3.10 -6.62 19.83
N ALA A 322 2.53 -7.61 20.51
CA ALA A 322 3.08 -8.97 20.58
C ALA A 322 3.37 -9.61 19.21
N HIS A 323 2.48 -9.44 18.22
CA HIS A 323 2.68 -9.99 16.88
C HIS A 323 3.80 -9.28 16.10
N LEU A 324 3.91 -7.96 16.21
CA LEU A 324 5.00 -7.19 15.62
C LEU A 324 6.34 -7.59 16.23
N ALA A 325 6.40 -7.67 17.57
CA ALA A 325 7.62 -8.07 18.28
C ALA A 325 8.07 -9.50 17.90
N ALA A 326 7.12 -10.44 17.78
CA ALA A 326 7.43 -11.81 17.37
C ALA A 326 7.97 -11.89 15.94
N ILE A 327 7.41 -11.10 15.01
CA ILE A 327 7.83 -11.13 13.60
C ILE A 327 9.16 -10.42 13.40
N THR A 328 9.38 -9.27 14.04
CA THR A 328 10.68 -8.60 13.96
C THR A 328 11.80 -9.45 14.56
N GLU A 329 11.52 -10.16 15.67
CA GLU A 329 12.46 -11.12 16.26
C GLU A 329 12.77 -12.27 15.29
N ALA A 330 11.74 -12.90 14.70
CA ALA A 330 11.93 -14.01 13.77
C ALA A 330 12.76 -13.60 12.55
N VAL A 331 12.49 -12.40 11.99
CA VAL A 331 13.26 -11.86 10.86
C VAL A 331 14.71 -11.57 11.26
N HIS A 332 14.95 -11.10 12.49
CA HIS A 332 16.29 -10.85 13.01
C HIS A 332 17.08 -12.15 13.27
N GLN A 333 16.43 -13.19 13.80
CA GLN A 333 17.06 -14.49 14.05
C GLN A 333 17.42 -15.23 12.75
N GLU A 334 16.54 -15.22 11.75
CA GLU A 334 16.84 -15.79 10.42
C GLU A 334 18.00 -15.11 9.71
N ALA A 335 18.29 -13.86 10.08
CA ALA A 335 19.35 -13.06 9.51
C ALA A 335 20.74 -13.40 10.06
N ILE A 336 20.79 -13.95 11.27
CA ILE A 336 22.01 -14.33 11.99
C ILE A 336 22.38 -15.79 11.72
N ALA A 337 21.41 -16.62 11.31
CA ALA A 337 21.66 -18.01 10.97
C ALA A 337 22.53 -18.14 9.69
N PRO A 338 23.64 -18.91 9.71
CA PRO A 338 24.43 -19.16 8.51
C PRO A 338 23.61 -19.96 7.48
N PRO A 339 23.83 -19.72 6.16
CA PRO A 339 23.04 -20.31 5.08
C PRO A 339 23.14 -21.84 4.97
#